data_AF-A0A550GBT9-F1
#
_entry.id   AF-A0A550GBT9-F1
#
_cell.length_a   1.000
_cell.length_b   1.000
_cell.length_c   1.000
_cell.angle_alpha   90.00
_cell.angle_beta   90.00
_cell.angle_gamma   90.00
#
_symmetry.space_group_name_H-M   'P 1'
#
loop_
_entity.id
_entity.type
_entity.pdbx_description
1 polymer ?
#
loop_
_entity_poly.entity_id
_entity_poly.type
_entity_poly.pdbx_seq_one_letter_code
_entity_poly.pdbx_strand_id
1 'polypeptide(L)'
;MGSVKDLKVIVKPAPNKMGVGRFHFSDRYSVFDWGEMPDHIDGKGAALCLMGAYCFERLESEGLETHYRGLVDKNGEVVTFKDLEAPTS
;
A
#
# COMPACT_ATOMS: atom_id res chain seq x y z
N MET A 1 -0.45 -5.71 14.18
CA MET A 1 -1.32 -5.75 12.99
C MET A 1 -2.01 -4.40 12.93
N GLY A 2 -1.93 -3.69 11.81
CA GLY A 2 -2.58 -2.39 11.68
C GLY A 2 -4.07 -2.57 11.39
N SER A 3 -4.88 -1.54 11.69
CA SER A 3 -6.34 -1.60 11.48
C SER A 3 -6.70 -1.90 10.02
N VAL A 4 -6.00 -1.27 9.07
CA VAL A 4 -6.32 -1.34 7.63
C VAL A 4 -5.17 -1.88 6.76
N LYS A 5 -3.94 -1.87 7.28
CA LYS A 5 -2.72 -2.25 6.54
C LYS A 5 -1.77 -3.01 7.43
N ASP A 6 -1.07 -3.97 6.85
CA ASP A 6 0.04 -4.66 7.48
C ASP A 6 1.35 -4.32 6.80
N LEU A 7 2.39 -4.06 7.60
CA LEU A 7 3.73 -3.72 7.11
C LEU A 7 4.63 -4.95 7.16
N LYS A 8 5.10 -5.39 6.00
CA LYS A 8 6.18 -6.36 5.86
C LYS A 8 7.49 -5.62 5.61
N VAL A 9 8.47 -5.82 6.48
CA VAL A 9 9.81 -5.25 6.29
C VAL A 9 10.59 -6.10 5.29
N ILE A 10 10.96 -5.51 4.16
CA ILE A 10 11.79 -6.13 3.11
C ILE A 10 13.28 -5.86 3.39
N VAL A 11 13.60 -4.61 3.74
CA VAL A 11 14.94 -4.21 4.18
C VAL A 11 14.79 -3.46 5.50
N LYS A 12 15.49 -3.93 6.53
CA LYS A 12 15.46 -3.24 7.84
C LYS A 12 16.10 -1.85 7.73
N PRO A 13 15.52 -0.83 8.38
CA PRO A 13 16.16 0.47 8.49
C PRO A 13 17.44 0.38 9.35
N ALA A 14 18.35 1.33 9.16
CA ALA A 14 19.51 1.57 10.01
C ALA A 14 19.46 3.03 10.53
N PRO A 15 20.24 3.40 11.57
CA PRO A 15 20.16 4.74 12.17
C PRO A 15 20.28 5.92 11.20
N ASN A 16 20.99 5.73 10.08
CA ASN A 16 21.22 6.73 9.04
C ASN A 16 20.74 6.30 7.64
N LYS A 17 19.90 5.25 7.55
CA LYS A 17 19.43 4.74 6.25
C LYS A 17 18.01 4.19 6.35
N MET A 18 17.15 4.67 5.46
CA MET A 18 15.77 4.18 5.36
C MET A 18 15.72 2.71 4.97
N GLY A 19 14.79 1.99 5.59
CA GLY A 19 14.45 0.63 5.20
C GLY A 19 13.54 0.60 3.97
N VAL A 20 13.10 -0.60 3.61
CA VAL A 20 12.11 -0.84 2.56
C VAL A 20 11.00 -1.68 3.16
N GLY A 21 9.77 -1.18 3.06
CA GLY A 21 8.57 -1.85 3.54
C GLY A 21 7.62 -2.15 2.38
N ARG A 22 6.90 -3.26 2.48
CA ARG A 22 5.73 -3.56 1.66
C ARG A 22 4.50 -3.46 2.54
N PHE A 23 3.54 -2.65 2.13
CA PHE A 23 2.22 -2.63 2.75
C PHE A 23 1.32 -3.65 2.06
N HIS A 24 0.59 -4.41 2.87
CA HIS A 24 -0.53 -5.24 2.46
C HIS A 24 -1.81 -4.59 2.94
N PHE A 25 -2.62 -4.11 2.01
CA PHE A 25 -3.90 -3.48 2.29
C PHE A 25 -4.96 -4.55 2.51
N SER A 26 -5.74 -4.40 3.57
CA SER A 26 -6.76 -5.36 3.95
C SER A 26 -8.17 -4.82 3.71
N ASP A 27 -9.12 -5.76 3.63
CA ASP A 27 -10.55 -5.48 3.55
C ASP A 27 -11.17 -5.09 4.92
N ARG A 28 -10.35 -5.12 5.98
CA ARG A 28 -10.68 -4.64 7.31
C ARG A 28 -10.87 -3.13 7.33
N TYR A 29 -11.84 -2.65 8.09
CA TYR A 29 -12.03 -1.23 8.34
C TYR A 29 -12.20 -0.97 9.84
N SER A 30 -12.10 0.29 10.22
CA SER A 30 -12.29 0.74 11.60
C SER A 30 -13.06 2.05 11.58
N VAL A 31 -14.05 2.17 12.45
CA VAL A 31 -14.84 3.38 12.65
C VAL A 31 -14.91 3.66 14.14
N PHE A 32 -14.92 4.94 14.52
CA PHE A 32 -15.09 5.38 15.91
C PHE A 32 -14.11 4.72 16.91
N ASP A 33 -12.83 4.56 16.52
CA ASP A 33 -11.77 3.95 17.32
C ASP A 33 -12.07 2.53 17.84
N TRP A 34 -12.98 1.81 17.19
CA TRP A 34 -13.41 0.46 17.61
C TRP A 34 -12.32 -0.63 17.45
N GLY A 35 -11.27 -0.34 16.69
CA GLY A 35 -10.39 -1.39 16.14
C GLY A 35 -10.96 -1.98 14.85
N GLU A 36 -10.49 -3.16 14.47
CA GLU A 36 -10.99 -3.87 13.28
C GLU A 36 -12.46 -4.24 13.45
N MET A 37 -13.33 -3.82 12.52
CA MET A 37 -14.75 -4.18 12.42
C MET A 37 -14.96 -5.69 12.18
N PRO A 38 -16.06 -6.31 12.66
CA PRO A 38 -16.23 -7.75 12.58
C PRO A 38 -16.55 -8.21 11.15
N ASP A 39 -17.16 -7.32 10.37
CA ASP A 39 -17.42 -7.49 8.95
C ASP A 39 -16.23 -6.97 8.13
N HIS A 40 -16.03 -7.55 6.95
CA HIS A 40 -15.07 -7.07 5.95
C HIS A 40 -15.80 -6.46 4.76
N ILE A 41 -15.14 -5.53 4.06
CA ILE A 41 -15.65 -4.95 2.83
C ILE A 41 -14.84 -5.52 1.67
N ASP A 42 -15.42 -6.46 0.95
CA ASP A 42 -14.76 -7.18 -0.14
C ASP A 42 -14.11 -6.23 -1.16
N GLY A 43 -12.82 -6.45 -1.41
CA GLY A 43 -12.04 -5.70 -2.39
C GLY A 43 -11.62 -4.29 -1.97
N LYS A 44 -11.96 -3.84 -0.75
CA LYS A 44 -11.56 -2.52 -0.23
C LYS A 44 -10.05 -2.35 -0.19
N GLY A 45 -9.31 -3.36 0.25
CA GLY A 45 -7.85 -3.34 0.34
C GLY A 45 -7.22 -3.07 -1.02
N ALA A 46 -7.61 -3.84 -2.03
CA ALA A 46 -7.13 -3.66 -3.39
C ALA A 46 -7.53 -2.30 -3.97
N ALA A 47 -8.78 -1.86 -3.79
CA ALA A 47 -9.25 -0.56 -4.26
C ALA A 47 -8.44 0.60 -3.64
N LEU A 48 -8.18 0.56 -2.33
CA LEU A 48 -7.39 1.58 -1.64
C LEU A 48 -5.90 1.53 -2.00
N CYS A 49 -5.35 0.34 -2.24
CA CYS A 49 -3.97 0.17 -2.70
C CYS A 49 -3.77 0.84 -4.07
N LEU A 50 -4.66 0.53 -5.02
CA LEU A 50 -4.69 1.12 -6.36
C LEU A 50 -4.90 2.65 -6.32
N MET A 51 -5.90 3.12 -5.56
CA MET A 51 -6.16 4.55 -5.41
C MET A 51 -4.96 5.29 -4.81
N GLY A 52 -4.31 4.69 -3.80
CA GLY A 52 -3.10 5.24 -3.18
C GLY A 52 -1.94 5.37 -4.18
N ALA A 53 -1.66 4.30 -4.94
CA ALA A 53 -0.65 4.30 -5.98
C ALA A 53 -0.90 5.39 -7.05
N TYR A 54 -2.13 5.48 -7.56
CA TYR A 54 -2.50 6.53 -8.50
C TYR A 54 -2.21 7.93 -7.94
N CYS A 55 -2.63 8.21 -6.71
CA CYS A 55 -2.40 9.51 -6.07
C CYS A 55 -0.91 9.79 -5.86
N PHE A 56 -0.11 8.82 -5.42
CA PHE A 56 1.33 8.99 -5.24
C PHE A 56 2.04 9.27 -6.56
N GLU A 57 1.75 8.50 -7.61
CA GLU A 57 2.35 8.71 -8.93
C GLU A 57 1.97 10.08 -9.51
N ARG A 58 0.76 10.58 -9.24
CA ARG A 58 0.40 11.95 -9.60
C ARG A 58 1.20 13.00 -8.83
N LEU A 59 1.40 12.83 -7.52
CA LEU A 59 2.21 13.76 -6.72
C LEU A 59 3.67 13.78 -7.22
N GLU A 60 4.23 12.62 -7.53
CA GLU A 60 5.59 12.50 -8.08
C GLU A 60 5.71 13.16 -9.46
N SER A 61 4.67 13.08 -10.30
CA SER A 61 4.64 13.77 -11.59
C SER A 61 4.65 15.31 -11.47
N GLU A 62 4.20 15.83 -10.33
CA GLU A 62 4.27 17.27 -9.98
C GLU A 62 5.57 17.63 -9.22
N GLY A 63 6.51 16.69 -9.09
CA GLY A 63 7.80 16.89 -8.42
C GLY A 63 7.77 16.81 -6.90
N LEU A 64 6.70 16.27 -6.31
CA LEU A 64 6.58 16.08 -4.86
C LEU A 64 7.18 14.74 -4.46
N GLU A 65 8.16 14.77 -3.56
CA GLU A 65 8.81 13.55 -3.05
C GLU A 65 7.86 12.77 -2.12
N THR A 66 7.80 11.45 -2.33
CA THR A 66 6.99 10.55 -1.51
C THR A 66 7.79 9.33 -1.05
N HIS A 67 7.20 8.51 -0.17
CA HIS A 67 7.80 7.24 0.24
C HIS A 67 7.42 6.06 -0.69
N TYR A 68 6.53 6.30 -1.65
CA TYR A 68 6.03 5.28 -2.57
C TYR A 68 7.16 4.82 -3.50
N ARG A 69 7.07 3.57 -3.95
CA ARG A 69 8.07 2.96 -4.85
C ARG A 69 7.46 2.22 -6.03
N GLY A 70 6.14 2.02 -6.03
CA GLY A 70 5.45 1.16 -7.00
C GLY A 70 4.49 0.17 -6.33
N LEU A 71 3.68 -0.47 -7.18
CA LEU A 71 2.82 -1.60 -6.86
C LEU A 71 3.60 -2.90 -7.02
N VAL A 72 3.18 -3.97 -6.34
CA VAL A 72 3.77 -5.28 -6.52
C VAL A 72 2.81 -6.17 -7.30
N ASP A 73 3.24 -6.64 -8.46
CA ASP A 73 2.43 -7.49 -9.33
C ASP A 73 2.33 -8.94 -8.83
N LYS A 74 1.65 -9.79 -9.60
CA LYS A 74 1.49 -11.24 -9.31
C LYS A 74 2.82 -12.01 -9.30
N ASN A 75 3.84 -11.52 -9.99
CA ASN A 75 5.17 -12.12 -10.07
C ASN A 75 6.10 -11.63 -8.94
N GLY A 76 5.66 -10.63 -8.17
CA GLY A 76 6.46 -10.02 -7.11
C GLY A 76 7.34 -8.85 -7.58
N GLU A 77 7.15 -8.40 -8.82
CA GLU A 77 7.89 -7.29 -9.41
C GLU A 77 7.25 -5.94 -9.05
N VAL A 78 8.09 -4.91 -8.95
CA VAL A 78 7.63 -3.55 -8.69
C VAL A 78 7.27 -2.90 -10.02
N VAL A 79 6.01 -2.51 -10.17
CA VAL A 79 5.44 -1.93 -11.40
C VAL A 79 4.73 -0.61 -11.09
N THR A 80 4.54 0.22 -12.13
CA THR A 80 3.72 1.43 -12.03
C THR A 80 2.23 1.10 -12.03
N PHE A 81 1.39 2.05 -11.67
CA PHE A 81 -0.06 1.91 -11.79
C PHE A 81 -0.50 1.56 -13.22
N LYS A 82 0.15 2.15 -14.23
CA LYS A 82 -0.20 1.94 -15.64
C LYS A 82 0.15 0.54 -16.14
N ASP A 83 1.23 -0.03 -15.63
CA ASP A 83 1.76 -1.33 -16.08
C ASP A 83 1.17 -2.52 -15.31
N LEU A 84 0.35 -2.25 -14.28
CA LEU A 84 -0.26 -3.30 -13.49
C LEU A 84 -1.40 -3.99 -14.26
N GLU A 85 -1.26 -5.29 -14.51
CA GLU A 85 -2.23 -6.09 -15.28
C GLU A 85 -3.49 -6.50 -14.48
N ALA A 86 -3.40 -6.58 -13.15
CA ALA A 86 -4.49 -7.02 -12.29
C ALA A 86 -4.41 -6.37 -10.90
N PRO A 87 -5.55 -6.14 -10.20
CA PRO A 87 -5.55 -5.54 -8.87
C PRO A 87 -4.63 -6.26 -7.88
N THR A 88 -3.96 -5.48 -7.03
CA THR A 88 -3.07 -5.95 -5.96
C THR A 88 -3.39 -5.23 -4.65
N SER A 89 -2.96 -5.81 -3.52
CA SER A 89 -3.28 -5.35 -2.17
C SER A 89 -2.05 -5.35 -1.27
#